data_AF-A0A1J5A1P2-F1
#
_entry.id   AF-A0A1J5A1P2-F1
#
_cell.length_a   1.000
_cell.length_b   1.000
_cell.length_c   1.000
_cell.angle_alpha   90.00
_cell.angle_beta   90.00
_cell.angle_gamma   90.00
#
_symmetry.space_group_name_H-M   'P 1'
#
loop_
_entity.id
_entity.type
_entity.pdbx_description
1 polymer ?
#
loop_
_entity_poly.entity_id
_entity_poly.type
_entity_poly.pdbx_seq_one_letter_code
_entity_poly.pdbx_strand_id
1 'polypeptide(L)'
;MRTSVGNFALLFLTLTWSPGNAYANHYEVWRGTTPYFDPGAPGCNCTLLGTTTDLSWPDSDAAGVDLIGDVSTNYFYAVRAVNAAGASAAGPRAGEFDFALQPGSPQA
;
A
#
# COMPACT_ATOMS: atom_id res chain seq x y z
N MET A 1 33.58 -1.11 22.36
CA MET A 1 32.34 -1.87 22.09
C MET A 1 31.55 -1.09 21.06
N ARG A 2 31.54 -1.52 19.80
CA ARG A 2 30.74 -0.88 18.74
C ARG A 2 29.41 -1.61 18.66
N THR A 3 28.33 -0.99 19.12
CA THR A 3 26.98 -1.45 18.81
C THR A 3 26.61 -0.92 17.43
N SER A 4 26.98 -1.67 16.40
CA SER A 4 26.30 -1.56 15.11
C SER A 4 24.94 -2.25 15.29
N VAL A 5 23.88 -1.47 15.51
CA VAL A 5 22.52 -1.99 15.31
C VAL A 5 22.38 -2.16 13.81
N GLY A 6 22.37 -3.41 13.35
CA GLY A 6 22.23 -3.72 11.94
C GLY A 6 20.95 -3.10 11.39
N ASN A 7 21.08 -2.34 10.32
CA ASN A 7 19.94 -1.81 9.58
C ASN A 7 19.22 -3.00 8.92
N PHE A 8 18.17 -3.51 9.57
CA PHE A 8 17.38 -4.63 9.05
C PHE A 8 16.26 -4.06 8.18
N ALA A 9 16.56 -3.78 6.91
CA ALA A 9 15.57 -3.34 5.93
C ALA A 9 15.23 -4.50 5.00
N LEU A 10 14.16 -5.23 5.33
CA LEU A 10 13.31 -5.84 4.30
C LEU A 10 12.00 -5.05 4.33
N LEU A 11 12.06 -3.80 3.85
CA LEU A 11 10.96 -2.84 3.90
C LEU A 11 10.09 -3.03 2.65
N PHE A 12 9.43 -4.17 2.53
CA PHE A 12 8.38 -4.31 1.52
C PHE A 12 7.12 -4.89 2.14
N LEU A 13 6.01 -4.21 1.88
CA LEU A 13 4.68 -4.70 2.17
C LEU A 13 4.22 -5.53 0.98
N THR A 14 3.64 -6.71 1.23
CA THR A 14 2.99 -7.48 0.16
C THR A 14 1.48 -7.37 0.29
N LEU A 15 0.84 -6.78 -0.72
CA LEU A 15 -0.60 -6.83 -0.89
C LEU A 15 -0.98 -8.15 -1.53
N THR A 16 -2.03 -8.79 -1.04
CA THR A 16 -2.63 -9.98 -1.66
C THR A 16 -4.13 -9.82 -1.72
N TRP A 17 -4.76 -10.25 -2.81
CA TRP A 17 -6.20 -10.17 -2.98
C TRP A 17 -6.76 -11.37 -3.72
N SER A 18 -8.08 -11.56 -3.61
CA SER A 18 -8.79 -12.55 -4.42
C SER A 18 -9.35 -11.89 -5.69
N PRO A 19 -9.40 -12.62 -6.82
CA PRO A 19 -9.98 -12.09 -8.06
C PRO A 19 -11.49 -11.85 -7.86
N GLY A 20 -11.96 -10.67 -8.24
CA GLY A 20 -13.39 -10.33 -8.14
C GLY A 20 -14.25 -10.98 -9.22
N ASN A 21 -13.68 -11.28 -10.40
CA ASN A 21 -14.28 -12.08 -11.46
C ASN A 21 -13.19 -12.59 -12.43
N ALA A 22 -13.52 -13.58 -13.26
CA ALA A 22 -12.57 -14.21 -14.19
C ALA A 22 -12.28 -13.40 -15.47
N TYR A 23 -12.86 -12.20 -15.62
CA TYR A 23 -12.77 -11.41 -16.85
C TYR A 23 -11.74 -10.29 -16.78
N ALA A 24 -11.01 -10.16 -15.67
CA ALA A 24 -9.92 -9.21 -15.54
C ALA A 24 -8.73 -9.66 -16.40
N ASN A 25 -8.21 -8.78 -17.26
CA ASN A 25 -6.98 -9.01 -18.00
C ASN A 25 -5.75 -8.71 -17.14
N HIS A 26 -5.86 -7.73 -16.26
CA HIS A 26 -4.85 -7.35 -15.28
C HIS A 26 -5.52 -6.54 -14.15
N TYR A 27 -4.71 -6.17 -13.16
CA TYR A 27 -5.06 -5.33 -12.04
C TYR A 27 -4.19 -4.09 -12.03
N GLU A 28 -4.78 -2.95 -11.69
CA GLU A 28 -4.06 -1.74 -11.31
C GLU A 28 -3.94 -1.68 -9.79
N VAL A 29 -2.74 -1.39 -9.30
CA VAL A 29 -2.47 -1.21 -7.87
C VAL A 29 -2.21 0.26 -7.59
N TRP A 30 -3.03 0.85 -6.74
CA TRP A 30 -2.98 2.27 -6.42
C TRP A 30 -2.68 2.49 -4.94
N ARG A 31 -1.95 3.57 -4.64
CA ARG A 31 -1.66 4.03 -3.28
C ARG A 31 -2.10 5.48 -3.12
N GLY A 32 -2.60 5.85 -1.95
CA GLY A 32 -2.93 7.22 -1.58
C GLY A 32 -2.76 7.46 -0.09
N THR A 33 -2.87 8.70 0.35
CA THR A 33 -2.76 9.07 1.78
C THR A 33 -4.10 9.41 2.43
N THR A 34 -5.21 9.27 1.68
CA THR A 34 -6.56 9.40 2.20
C THR A 34 -7.28 8.05 2.14
N PRO A 35 -7.99 7.63 3.19
CA PRO A 35 -8.75 6.39 3.14
C PRO A 35 -9.87 6.50 2.11
N TYR A 36 -10.25 5.38 1.51
CA TYR A 36 -11.36 5.27 0.57
C TYR A 36 -11.25 6.16 -0.69
N PHE A 37 -10.05 6.60 -1.08
CA PHE A 37 -9.86 7.31 -2.34
C PHE A 37 -10.43 6.55 -3.54
N ASP A 38 -10.89 7.28 -4.55
CA ASP A 38 -11.28 6.72 -5.83
C ASP A 38 -10.07 6.77 -6.78
N PRO A 39 -9.49 5.63 -7.16
CA PRO A 39 -8.26 5.67 -7.92
C PRO A 39 -8.50 6.30 -9.31
N GLY A 40 -7.51 6.96 -9.90
CA GLY A 40 -7.66 7.61 -11.22
C GLY A 40 -8.74 8.70 -11.34
N ALA A 41 -9.48 9.02 -10.28
CA ALA A 41 -10.38 10.16 -10.27
C ALA A 41 -9.57 11.45 -10.38
N PRO A 42 -10.03 12.46 -11.15
CA PRO A 42 -9.34 13.74 -11.26
C PRO A 42 -9.10 14.36 -9.88
N GLY A 43 -7.84 14.68 -9.57
CA GLY A 43 -7.46 15.30 -8.30
C GLY A 43 -7.44 14.37 -7.09
N CYS A 44 -7.50 13.04 -7.26
CA CYS A 44 -7.22 12.12 -6.16
C CYS A 44 -5.81 12.38 -5.61
N ASN A 45 -5.63 12.30 -4.29
CA ASN A 45 -4.29 12.23 -3.69
C ASN A 45 -3.79 10.78 -3.73
N CYS A 46 -3.66 10.26 -4.95
CA CYS A 46 -3.35 8.86 -5.21
C CYS A 46 -2.45 8.69 -6.43
N THR A 47 -1.64 7.63 -6.43
CA THR A 47 -0.66 7.29 -7.45
C THR A 47 -0.86 5.85 -7.89
N LEU A 48 -0.81 5.61 -9.21
CA LEU A 48 -0.72 4.26 -9.76
C LEU A 48 0.69 3.74 -9.51
N LEU A 49 0.81 2.68 -8.71
CA LEU A 49 2.09 2.02 -8.46
C LEU A 49 2.50 1.14 -9.65
N GLY A 50 1.51 0.51 -10.31
CA GLY A 50 1.73 -0.29 -11.49
C GLY A 50 0.56 -1.21 -11.81
N THR A 51 0.79 -2.08 -12.78
CA THR A 51 -0.17 -3.09 -13.22
C THR A 51 0.40 -4.49 -13.07
N THR A 52 -0.43 -5.47 -12.70
CA THR A 52 -0.02 -6.88 -12.58
C THR A 52 -1.14 -7.83 -13.02
N THR A 53 -0.77 -9.00 -13.55
CA THR A 53 -1.70 -10.12 -13.76
C THR A 53 -1.81 -11.02 -12.53
N ASP A 54 -0.87 -10.88 -11.58
CA ASP A 54 -0.85 -11.66 -10.36
C ASP A 54 -1.89 -11.16 -9.35
N LEU A 55 -2.10 -11.97 -8.33
CA LEU A 55 -3.00 -11.68 -7.20
C LEU A 55 -2.25 -11.15 -5.98
N SER A 56 -1.02 -10.67 -6.20
CA SER A 56 -0.18 -10.04 -5.21
C SER A 56 0.65 -8.90 -5.81
N TRP A 57 1.07 -7.99 -4.94
CA TRP A 57 1.94 -6.88 -5.29
C TRP A 57 2.91 -6.57 -4.15
N PRO A 58 4.23 -6.64 -4.37
CA PRO A 58 5.20 -6.11 -3.44
C PRO A 58 5.30 -4.58 -3.62
N ASP A 59 4.96 -3.82 -2.59
CA ASP A 59 5.33 -2.40 -2.51
C ASP A 59 6.61 -2.28 -1.68
N SER A 60 7.72 -2.04 -2.36
CA SER A 60 9.07 -1.94 -1.78
C SER A 60 9.51 -0.49 -1.75
N ASP A 61 8.76 0.36 -1.07
CA ASP A 61 8.99 1.81 -1.02
C ASP A 61 8.99 2.47 -2.41
N ALA A 62 8.08 1.99 -3.28
CA ALA A 62 7.99 2.52 -4.63
C ALA A 62 7.74 4.04 -4.59
N ALA A 63 8.37 4.76 -5.52
CA ALA A 63 8.40 6.22 -5.55
C ALA A 63 9.16 6.91 -4.40
N GLY A 64 10.05 6.21 -3.69
CA GLY A 64 10.95 6.80 -2.70
C GLY A 64 10.25 7.18 -1.39
N VAL A 65 9.24 6.39 -1.04
CA VAL A 65 8.38 6.62 0.12
C VAL A 65 8.72 5.58 1.18
N ASP A 66 9.04 6.00 2.40
CA ASP A 66 9.21 5.09 3.53
C ASP A 66 7.82 4.57 3.96
N LEU A 67 7.48 3.34 3.56
CA LEU A 67 6.17 2.75 3.83
C LEU A 67 6.02 2.15 5.22
N ILE A 68 7.13 1.75 5.83
CA ILE A 68 7.14 1.09 7.14
C ILE A 68 8.00 1.93 8.07
N GLY A 69 7.43 2.34 9.18
CA GLY A 69 8.05 3.18 10.20
C GLY A 69 7.77 4.68 10.08
N ASP A 70 7.00 5.13 9.09
CA ASP A 70 6.56 6.54 9.00
C ASP A 70 5.27 6.76 9.79
N VAL A 71 5.45 7.08 11.07
CA VAL A 71 4.33 7.43 11.97
C VAL A 71 3.59 8.72 11.58
N SER A 72 4.09 9.50 10.62
CA SER A 72 3.47 10.74 10.16
C SER A 72 2.53 10.55 8.97
N THR A 73 2.67 9.46 8.22
CA THR A 73 1.88 9.20 7.01
C THR A 73 1.35 7.78 6.99
N ASN A 74 0.02 7.63 6.97
CA ASN A 74 -0.60 6.33 6.70
C ASN A 74 -0.86 6.18 5.20
N TYR A 75 -0.54 5.01 4.66
CA TYR A 75 -0.81 4.69 3.26
C TYR A 75 -2.03 3.79 3.11
N PHE A 76 -2.85 4.11 2.11
CA PHE A 76 -4.02 3.34 1.75
C PHE A 76 -3.84 2.80 0.34
N TYR A 77 -4.29 1.57 0.15
CA TYR A 77 -4.18 0.87 -1.11
C TYR A 77 -5.56 0.54 -1.65
N ALA A 78 -5.67 0.55 -2.97
CA ALA A 78 -6.86 0.12 -3.67
C ALA A 78 -6.46 -0.60 -4.96
N VAL A 79 -7.16 -1.70 -5.25
CA VAL A 79 -6.95 -2.49 -6.47
C VAL A 79 -8.19 -2.41 -7.35
N ARG A 80 -7.95 -2.25 -8.66
CA ARG A 80 -9.00 -2.29 -9.68
C ARG A 80 -8.69 -3.35 -10.72
N ALA A 81 -9.72 -4.11 -11.08
CA ALA A 81 -9.63 -5.02 -12.21
C ALA A 81 -9.80 -4.24 -13.51
N VAL A 82 -9.05 -4.57 -14.54
CA VAL A 82 -9.14 -3.92 -15.85
C VAL A 82 -9.33 -4.96 -16.93
N ASN A 83 -10.26 -4.69 -17.85
CA ASN A 83 -10.45 -5.48 -19.06
C ASN A 83 -10.71 -4.56 -20.27
N ALA A 84 -11.14 -5.14 -21.39
CA ALA A 84 -11.40 -4.38 -22.62
C ALA A 84 -12.49 -3.30 -22.49
N ALA A 85 -13.37 -3.40 -21.49
CA ALA A 85 -14.39 -2.38 -21.20
C ALA A 85 -13.88 -1.26 -20.28
N GLY A 86 -12.65 -1.37 -19.75
CA GLY A 86 -12.04 -0.40 -18.84
C GLY A 86 -11.81 -0.94 -17.43
N ALA A 87 -11.52 -0.02 -16.51
CA ALA A 87 -11.31 -0.32 -15.10
C ALA A 87 -12.63 -0.48 -14.36
N SER A 88 -12.70 -1.46 -13.46
CA SER A 88 -13.80 -1.63 -12.51
C SER A 88 -13.82 -0.53 -11.45
N ALA A 89 -14.86 -0.49 -10.61
CA ALA A 89 -14.74 0.18 -9.32
C ALA A 89 -13.62 -0.47 -8.47
N ALA A 90 -13.03 0.31 -7.56
CA ALA A 90 -12.05 -0.20 -6.61
C ALA A 90 -12.70 -1.21 -5.66
N GLY A 91 -12.11 -2.41 -5.60
CA GLY A 91 -12.60 -3.53 -4.79
C GLY A 91 -11.72 -3.75 -3.56
N PRO A 92 -10.64 -4.55 -3.67
CA PRO A 92 -9.71 -4.78 -2.56
C PRO A 92 -9.10 -3.46 -2.09
N ARG A 93 -9.13 -3.24 -0.77
CA ARG A 93 -8.54 -2.07 -0.12
C ARG A 93 -7.81 -2.52 1.14
N ALA A 94 -6.69 -1.86 1.43
CA ALA A 94 -5.90 -2.08 2.63
C ALA A 94 -5.38 -0.74 3.15
N GLY A 95 -5.12 -0.66 4.45
CA GLY A 95 -4.40 0.46 5.07
C GLY A 95 -3.16 -0.07 5.76
N GLU A 96 -2.06 0.64 5.60
CA GLU A 96 -0.82 0.50 6.35
C GLU A 96 -0.83 1.63 7.41
N PHE A 97 -0.39 1.30 8.62
CA PHE A 97 -0.43 2.20 9.77
C PHE A 97 0.78 1.94 10.67
N ASP A 98 1.50 3.01 10.97
CA ASP A 98 2.61 2.99 11.90
C ASP A 98 2.26 3.63 13.25
N PHE A 99 2.89 3.14 14.31
CA PHE A 99 2.80 3.75 15.63
C PHE A 99 4.16 3.71 16.35
N ALA A 100 4.55 4.84 16.93
CA ALA A 100 5.76 4.92 17.74
C ALA A 100 5.50 4.35 19.14
N LEU A 101 6.35 3.43 19.59
CA LEU A 101 6.40 3.05 20.99
C LEU A 101 7.02 4.20 21.80
N GLN A 102 6.26 4.73 22.75
CA GLN A 102 6.74 5.76 23.68
C GLN A 102 7.12 5.10 25.01
N PRO A 103 8.24 5.48 25.64
CA PRO A 103 8.55 5.04 26.99
C PRO A 103 7.42 5.41 27.96
N GLY A 104 6.95 4.43 28.74
CA GLY A 104 6.03 4.68 29.85
C GLY A 104 6.75 5.24 31.08
N SER A 105 6.01 5.92 31.95
CA SER A 105 6.47 6.16 33.32
C SER A 105 6.28 4.87 34.14
N PRO A 106 7.22 4.50 35.03
CA PRO A 106 6.98 3.44 35.99
C PRO A 106 5.72 3.76 36.81
N GLN A 107 4.78 2.82 36.90
CA GLN A 107 3.67 2.95 37.86
C GLN A 107 4.26 2.71 39.26
N ALA A 108 4.09 3.68 40.15
CA ALA A 108 4.53 3.62 41.55
C ALA A 108 3.67 2.66 42.38
#